data_AF-E6QB60-F1
#
_entry.id   AF-E6QB60-F1
#
_cell.length_a   1.000
_cell.length_b   1.000
_cell.length_c   1.000
_cell.angle_alpha   90.00
_cell.angle_beta   90.00
_cell.angle_gamma   90.00
#
_symmetry.space_group_name_H-M   'P 1'
#
loop_
_entity.id
_entity.type
_entity.pdbx_description
1 polymer ?
#
loop_
_entity_poly.entity_id
_entity_poly.type
_entity_poly.pdbx_seq_one_letter_code
_entity_poly.pdbx_strand_id
1 'polypeptide(L)'
;MLACIAEAATAYHVPVPAIERVLEAARGRDGTPSAGIGPMGIPAQWLPVVGAYGFPLNLVRKDACWGIAVGTWILAVETMYAHPNGQNNGAAYPTRLGAIPQQDVRWADQAAAETRVPAAMILAVAAQESGFNPGAVSPVGAQGLMQFMPGTWGRFGQGSPFNPKEAIFAGARYLRHLALKLHSWPLAIAGYNAGGQAVVNAGYRIPPYRETQNYVPEVLAKYRAIAR
;
A
#
# COMPACT_ATOMS: atom_id res chain seq x y z
N MET A 1 6.49 -22.44 -14.26
CA MET A 1 7.04 -22.00 -12.95
C MET A 1 8.25 -21.08 -13.10
N LEU A 2 9.33 -21.48 -13.79
CA LEU A 2 10.52 -20.61 -14.01
C LEU A 2 10.19 -19.24 -14.62
N ALA A 3 9.33 -19.19 -15.65
CA ALA A 3 8.87 -17.91 -16.23
C ALA A 3 8.21 -16.98 -15.20
N CYS A 4 7.42 -17.56 -14.29
CA CYS A 4 6.70 -16.81 -13.26
C CYS A 4 7.63 -16.31 -12.15
N ILE A 5 8.72 -17.04 -11.87
CA ILE A 5 9.79 -16.57 -10.98
C ILE A 5 10.50 -15.37 -11.61
N ALA A 6 10.87 -15.45 -12.88
CA ALA A 6 11.56 -14.36 -13.58
C ALA A 6 10.68 -13.09 -13.70
N GLU A 7 9.39 -13.27 -13.98
CA GLU A 7 8.40 -12.20 -14.03
C GLU A 7 8.22 -11.54 -12.65
N ALA A 8 8.01 -12.33 -11.60
CA ALA A 8 7.87 -11.81 -10.24
C ALA A 8 9.15 -11.14 -9.72
N ALA A 9 10.33 -11.72 -10.02
CA ALA A 9 11.62 -11.12 -9.69
C ALA A 9 11.78 -9.73 -10.30
N THR A 10 11.42 -9.59 -11.58
CA THR A 10 11.45 -8.31 -12.29
C THR A 10 10.42 -7.33 -11.71
N ALA A 11 9.18 -7.78 -11.53
CA ALA A 11 8.07 -6.94 -11.08
C ALA A 11 8.30 -6.35 -9.68
N TYR A 12 8.84 -7.16 -8.76
CA TYR A 12 9.00 -6.79 -7.35
C TYR A 12 10.46 -6.50 -6.96
N HIS A 13 11.39 -6.53 -7.92
CA HIS A 13 12.82 -6.27 -7.72
C HIS A 13 13.45 -7.18 -6.66
N VAL A 14 13.01 -8.44 -6.60
CA VAL A 14 13.54 -9.47 -5.69
C VAL A 14 14.48 -10.37 -6.48
N PRO A 15 15.72 -10.63 -6.00
CA PRO A 15 16.62 -11.54 -6.69
C PRO A 15 16.01 -12.93 -6.84
N VAL A 16 16.09 -13.51 -8.04
CA VAL A 16 15.63 -14.88 -8.33
C VAL A 16 16.08 -15.89 -7.26
N PRO A 17 17.36 -15.89 -6.80
CA PRO A 17 17.80 -16.82 -5.77
C PRO A 17 17.07 -16.68 -4.42
N ALA A 18 16.53 -15.51 -4.09
CA ALA A 18 15.74 -15.33 -2.86
C ALA A 18 14.35 -15.97 -2.98
N ILE A 19 13.72 -15.86 -4.15
CA ILE A 19 12.42 -16.49 -4.44
C ILE A 19 12.58 -18.02 -4.41
N GLU A 20 13.63 -18.53 -5.05
CA GLU A 20 13.94 -19.96 -5.10
C GLU A 20 14.15 -20.54 -3.69
N ARG A 21 14.87 -19.85 -2.80
CA ARG A 21 15.05 -20.31 -1.42
C ARG A 21 13.72 -20.48 -0.66
N VAL A 22 12.78 -19.58 -0.86
CA VAL A 22 11.46 -19.66 -0.21
C VAL A 22 10.62 -20.78 -0.81
N LEU A 23 10.66 -20.94 -2.14
CA LEU A 23 10.00 -22.06 -2.82
C LEU A 23 10.52 -23.41 -2.32
N GLU A 24 11.84 -23.55 -2.15
CA GLU A 24 12.44 -24.77 -1.61
C GLU A 24 12.07 -25.00 -0.15
N ALA A 25 12.10 -23.96 0.69
CA ALA A 25 11.69 -24.06 2.09
C ALA A 25 10.20 -24.46 2.25
N ALA A 26 9.34 -24.03 1.33
CA ALA A 26 7.91 -24.30 1.35
C ALA A 26 7.53 -25.73 0.94
N ARG A 27 8.45 -26.50 0.33
CA ARG A 27 8.22 -27.87 -0.17
C ARG A 27 8.35 -28.98 0.88
N GLY A 28 8.77 -28.67 2.11
CA GLY A 28 9.01 -29.68 3.14
C GLY A 28 10.20 -30.61 2.81
N ARG A 29 10.75 -31.31 3.82
CA ARG A 29 11.90 -32.23 3.59
C ARG A 29 11.51 -33.54 2.91
N ASP A 30 10.22 -33.84 2.84
CA ASP A 30 9.61 -35.07 2.31
C ASP A 30 8.66 -34.80 1.13
N GLY A 31 8.62 -33.56 0.63
CA GLY A 31 7.69 -33.14 -0.43
C GLY A 31 6.28 -32.81 0.07
N THR A 32 6.04 -32.82 1.40
CA THR A 32 4.76 -32.35 1.95
C THR A 32 4.65 -30.82 1.87
N PRO A 33 3.52 -30.27 1.36
CA PRO A 33 3.33 -28.83 1.32
C PRO A 33 3.40 -28.24 2.73
N SER A 34 4.20 -27.19 2.92
CA SER A 34 4.16 -26.39 4.15
C SER A 34 2.73 -25.89 4.41
N ALA A 35 2.40 -25.59 5.68
CA ALA A 35 1.06 -25.19 6.13
C ALA A 35 0.49 -23.89 5.51
N GLY A 36 1.21 -23.29 4.55
CA GLY A 36 0.82 -22.08 3.85
C GLY A 36 0.14 -22.32 2.51
N ILE A 37 -0.26 -21.23 1.87
CA ILE A 37 -1.03 -21.23 0.62
C ILE A 37 -0.12 -21.00 -0.58
N GLY A 38 -0.36 -21.79 -1.63
CA GLY A 38 0.37 -21.69 -2.88
C GLY A 38 1.81 -22.20 -2.77
N PRO A 39 2.58 -22.11 -3.86
CA PRO A 39 3.91 -22.73 -3.96
C PRO A 39 4.96 -22.10 -3.04
N MET A 40 4.76 -20.87 -2.58
CA MET A 40 5.68 -20.18 -1.66
C MET A 40 5.30 -20.31 -0.19
N GLY A 41 4.28 -21.13 0.14
CA GLY A 41 3.90 -21.39 1.53
C GLY A 41 3.40 -20.15 2.27
N ILE A 42 2.59 -19.31 1.62
CA ILE A 42 2.12 -18.03 2.19
C ILE A 42 1.33 -18.29 3.49
N PRO A 43 1.76 -17.77 4.65
CA PRO A 43 1.05 -17.97 5.91
C PRO A 43 -0.38 -17.42 5.87
N ALA A 44 -1.34 -18.14 6.46
CA ALA A 44 -2.77 -17.78 6.39
C ALA A 44 -3.07 -16.36 6.95
N GLN A 45 -2.26 -15.86 7.87
CA GLN A 45 -2.36 -14.49 8.40
C GLN A 45 -2.19 -13.39 7.33
N TRP A 46 -1.55 -13.71 6.19
CA TRP A 46 -1.40 -12.78 5.08
C TRP A 46 -2.65 -12.69 4.20
N LEU A 47 -3.60 -13.63 4.27
CA LEU A 47 -4.75 -13.65 3.35
C LEU A 47 -5.64 -12.42 3.41
N PRO A 48 -5.98 -11.85 4.59
CA PRO A 48 -6.74 -10.61 4.64
C PRO A 48 -5.99 -9.47 3.95
N VAL A 49 -4.67 -9.40 4.13
CA VAL A 49 -3.80 -8.39 3.52
C VAL A 49 -3.71 -8.60 2.01
N VAL A 50 -3.41 -9.81 1.55
CA VAL A 50 -3.33 -10.17 0.13
C VAL A 50 -4.63 -9.84 -0.59
N GLY A 51 -5.79 -10.20 -0.02
CA GLY A 51 -7.10 -9.88 -0.57
C GLY A 51 -7.37 -8.37 -0.60
N ALA A 52 -7.04 -7.65 0.47
CA ALA A 52 -7.15 -6.20 0.53
C ALA A 52 -6.22 -5.50 -0.49
N TYR A 53 -5.09 -6.12 -0.84
CA TYR A 53 -4.16 -5.64 -1.86
C TYR A 53 -4.59 -5.94 -3.30
N GLY A 54 -5.78 -6.51 -3.49
CA GLY A 54 -6.37 -6.75 -4.81
C GLY A 54 -5.92 -8.05 -5.47
N PHE A 55 -5.16 -8.89 -4.76
CA PHE A 55 -4.79 -10.20 -5.27
C PHE A 55 -5.99 -11.17 -5.16
N PRO A 56 -6.39 -11.82 -6.25
CA PRO A 56 -7.51 -12.76 -6.24
C PRO A 56 -7.15 -14.03 -5.45
N LEU A 57 -7.63 -14.13 -4.20
CA LEU A 57 -7.29 -15.22 -3.27
C LEU A 57 -7.53 -16.63 -3.83
N ASN A 58 -8.52 -16.79 -4.72
CA ASN A 58 -8.78 -18.05 -5.41
C ASN A 58 -7.63 -18.42 -6.37
N LEU A 59 -7.04 -17.45 -7.07
CA LEU A 59 -5.91 -17.68 -7.97
C LEU A 59 -4.60 -17.80 -7.20
N VAL A 60 -4.39 -17.00 -6.15
CA VAL A 60 -3.22 -17.15 -5.26
C VAL A 60 -3.10 -18.58 -4.70
N ARG A 61 -4.23 -19.24 -4.46
CA ARG A 61 -4.28 -20.62 -3.99
C ARG A 61 -4.08 -21.66 -5.12
N LYS A 62 -4.67 -21.43 -6.29
CA LYS A 62 -4.80 -22.46 -7.35
C LYS A 62 -3.79 -22.32 -8.49
N ASP A 63 -3.23 -21.14 -8.67
CA ASP A 63 -2.31 -20.80 -9.76
C ASP A 63 -0.92 -20.52 -9.21
N ALA A 64 0.06 -21.29 -9.69
CA ALA A 64 1.43 -21.21 -9.21
C ALA A 64 2.07 -19.84 -9.47
N CYS A 65 1.71 -19.18 -10.57
CA CYS A 65 2.27 -17.88 -10.95
C CYS A 65 1.70 -16.76 -10.10
N TRP A 66 0.39 -16.80 -9.78
CA TRP A 66 -0.20 -15.90 -8.79
C TRP A 66 0.38 -16.11 -7.39
N GLY A 67 0.55 -17.36 -6.97
CA GLY A 67 1.16 -17.67 -5.68
C GLY A 67 2.62 -17.22 -5.60
N ILE A 68 3.40 -17.35 -6.68
CA ILE A 68 4.78 -16.84 -6.78
C ILE A 68 4.78 -15.31 -6.78
N ALA A 69 3.89 -14.66 -7.51
CA ALA A 69 3.79 -13.20 -7.53
C ALA A 69 3.47 -12.64 -6.15
N VAL A 70 2.48 -13.20 -5.44
CA VAL A 70 2.13 -12.76 -4.08
C VAL A 70 3.23 -13.08 -3.07
N GLY A 71 3.80 -14.29 -3.10
CA GLY A 71 4.91 -14.63 -2.20
C GLY A 71 6.15 -13.76 -2.42
N THR A 72 6.44 -13.41 -3.67
CA THR A 72 7.54 -12.49 -4.02
C THR A 72 7.22 -11.05 -3.61
N TRP A 73 5.97 -10.62 -3.77
CA TRP A 73 5.51 -9.33 -3.26
C TRP A 73 5.64 -9.25 -1.74
N ILE A 74 5.28 -10.30 -1.00
CA ILE A 74 5.50 -10.40 0.44
C ILE A 74 7.00 -10.32 0.76
N LEU A 75 7.85 -11.07 0.06
CA LEU A 75 9.30 -10.99 0.25
C LEU A 75 9.86 -9.59 -0.01
N ALA A 76 9.40 -8.91 -1.06
CA ALA A 76 9.76 -7.52 -1.33
C ALA A 76 9.33 -6.61 -0.18
N VAL A 77 8.11 -6.79 0.33
CA VAL A 77 7.57 -6.07 1.49
C VAL A 77 8.24 -6.48 2.80
N GLU A 78 8.91 -7.61 2.91
CA GLU A 78 9.70 -7.94 4.10
C GLU A 78 11.13 -7.39 3.98
N THR A 79 11.74 -7.49 2.79
CA THR A 79 13.11 -7.05 2.51
C THR A 79 13.26 -5.53 2.42
N MET A 80 12.28 -4.81 1.87
CA MET A 80 12.25 -3.33 1.91
C MET A 80 12.19 -2.78 3.34
N TYR A 81 11.79 -3.60 4.32
CA TYR A 81 11.68 -3.23 5.72
C TYR A 81 12.68 -3.97 6.62
N ALA A 82 13.56 -4.81 6.05
CA ALA A 82 14.71 -5.39 6.72
C ALA A 82 15.87 -4.38 6.66
N HIS A 83 16.17 -3.74 7.79
CA HIS A 83 17.32 -2.85 7.91
C HIS A 83 18.64 -3.61 7.60
N PRO A 84 19.62 -3.01 6.92
CA PRO A 84 20.89 -3.66 6.58
C PRO A 84 21.78 -4.01 7.78
N ASN A 85 21.45 -3.52 8.97
CA ASN A 85 22.07 -3.95 10.22
C ASN A 85 20.98 -4.64 11.03
N GLY A 86 21.07 -5.98 11.15
CA GLY A 86 20.14 -6.86 11.87
C GLY A 86 20.06 -6.61 13.38
N GLN A 87 19.74 -5.38 13.79
CA GLN A 87 19.23 -5.07 15.10
C GLN A 87 17.73 -4.84 14.95
N ASN A 88 16.95 -5.86 15.34
CA ASN A 88 15.67 -5.62 15.98
C ASN A 88 15.96 -4.88 17.29
N ASN A 89 16.31 -3.60 17.19
CA ASN A 89 16.12 -2.70 18.31
C ASN A 89 14.61 -2.66 18.46
N GLY A 90 14.10 -3.22 19.56
CA GLY A 90 12.75 -3.03 20.04
C GLY A 90 12.48 -1.55 20.34
N ALA A 91 12.71 -0.69 19.35
CA ALA A 91 12.21 0.64 19.27
C ALA A 91 10.70 0.48 19.26
N ALA A 92 10.12 0.59 20.46
CA ALA A 92 8.79 1.07 20.63
C ALA A 92 8.58 2.16 19.56
N TYR A 93 7.75 1.84 18.57
CA TYR A 93 7.41 2.79 17.51
C TYR A 93 6.93 4.04 18.24
N PRO A 94 7.60 5.19 18.04
CA PRO A 94 7.28 6.36 18.83
C PRO A 94 5.82 6.67 18.63
N THR A 95 5.13 6.81 19.76
CA THR A 95 3.75 7.21 20.00
C THR A 95 3.44 8.59 19.38
N ARG A 96 3.69 8.74 18.08
CA ARG A 96 3.47 9.93 17.24
C ARG A 96 2.40 9.70 16.17
N LEU A 97 1.65 8.60 16.24
CA LEU A 97 0.23 8.69 15.91
C LEU A 97 -0.41 9.42 17.10
N GLY A 98 -0.26 10.75 17.16
CA GLY A 98 -1.10 11.56 18.03
C GLY A 98 -2.55 11.16 17.78
N ALA A 99 -3.36 11.06 18.84
CA ALA A 99 -4.71 10.48 18.77
C ALA A 99 -5.44 10.95 17.50
N ILE A 100 -5.65 10.04 16.54
CA ILE A 100 -6.37 10.34 15.30
C ILE A 100 -7.72 10.91 15.74
N PRO A 101 -8.16 12.08 15.23
CA PRO A 101 -9.44 12.62 15.61
C PRO A 101 -10.54 11.57 15.39
N GLN A 102 -11.29 11.24 16.44
CA GLN A 102 -12.29 10.16 16.40
C GLN A 102 -13.35 10.39 15.32
N GLN A 103 -13.63 11.66 15.01
CA GLN A 103 -14.53 12.03 13.93
C GLN A 103 -13.96 11.68 12.54
N ASP A 104 -12.66 11.84 12.33
CA ASP A 104 -11.98 11.47 11.08
C ASP A 104 -11.98 9.95 10.89
N VAL A 105 -11.81 9.18 11.97
CA VAL A 105 -11.95 7.71 11.94
C VAL A 105 -13.34 7.31 11.46
N ARG A 106 -14.40 7.89 12.04
CA ARG A 106 -15.79 7.62 11.64
C ARG A 106 -16.04 7.96 10.17
N TRP A 107 -15.51 9.07 9.68
CA TRP A 107 -15.64 9.45 8.27
C TRP A 107 -14.83 8.53 7.36
N ALA A 108 -13.65 8.08 7.78
CA ALA A 108 -12.84 7.13 7.04
C ALA A 108 -13.52 5.75 6.94
N ASP A 109 -14.19 5.29 8.00
CA ASP A 109 -14.98 4.04 7.97
C ASP A 109 -16.16 4.13 7.00
N GLN A 110 -16.87 5.26 6.99
CA GLN A 110 -17.97 5.50 6.04
C GLN A 110 -17.45 5.54 4.60
N ALA A 111 -16.37 6.30 4.35
CA ALA A 111 -15.76 6.39 3.04
C ALA A 111 -15.19 5.02 2.57
N ALA A 112 -14.70 4.20 3.50
CA ALA A 112 -14.23 2.85 3.23
C ALA A 112 -15.37 1.93 2.77
N ALA A 113 -16.55 2.04 3.38
CA ALA A 113 -17.73 1.28 2.97
C ALA A 113 -18.16 1.59 1.53
N GLU A 114 -18.07 2.86 1.11
CA GLU A 114 -18.43 3.32 -0.23
C GLU A 114 -17.40 2.95 -1.30
N THR A 115 -16.11 3.15 -0.98
CA THR A 115 -15.03 3.08 -1.98
C THR A 115 -14.28 1.77 -1.98
N ARG A 116 -14.48 0.94 -0.94
CA ARG A 116 -13.72 -0.29 -0.67
C ARG A 116 -12.22 -0.04 -0.52
N VAL A 117 -11.82 1.17 -0.15
CA VAL A 117 -10.47 1.51 0.31
C VAL A 117 -10.43 1.29 1.82
N PRO A 118 -9.45 0.58 2.40
CA PRO A 118 -9.38 0.41 3.85
C PRO A 118 -9.35 1.76 4.58
N ALA A 119 -10.13 1.91 5.66
CA ALA A 119 -10.15 3.15 6.47
C ALA A 119 -8.75 3.53 6.95
N ALA A 120 -7.97 2.54 7.42
CA ALA A 120 -6.58 2.73 7.81
C ALA A 120 -5.70 3.30 6.69
N MET A 121 -5.96 2.99 5.41
CA MET A 121 -5.19 3.54 4.28
C MET A 121 -5.54 5.02 4.06
N ILE A 122 -6.84 5.36 4.16
CA ILE A 122 -7.31 6.75 4.06
C ILE A 122 -6.68 7.60 5.17
N LEU A 123 -6.72 7.10 6.41
CA LEU A 123 -6.12 7.78 7.57
C LEU A 123 -4.60 7.87 7.48
N ALA A 124 -3.92 6.87 6.91
CA ALA A 124 -2.48 6.90 6.71
C ALA A 124 -2.07 8.01 5.72
N VAL A 125 -2.83 8.19 4.65
CA VAL A 125 -2.64 9.29 3.69
C VAL A 125 -2.93 10.63 4.36
N ALA A 126 -4.06 10.79 5.06
CA ALA A 126 -4.37 12.01 5.82
C ALA A 126 -3.26 12.43 6.80
N ALA A 127 -2.73 11.44 7.53
CA ALA A 127 -1.64 11.64 8.47
C ALA A 127 -0.32 12.04 7.79
N GLN A 128 -0.08 11.60 6.55
CA GLN A 128 1.09 11.97 5.78
C GLN A 128 0.94 13.36 5.13
N GLU A 129 -0.24 13.67 4.61
CA GLU A 129 -0.50 14.89 3.86
C GLU A 129 -0.46 16.13 4.76
N SER A 130 -1.16 16.09 5.89
CA SER A 130 -1.34 17.29 6.74
C SER A 130 -1.18 17.03 8.23
N GLY A 131 -1.03 15.76 8.63
CA GLY A 131 -1.12 15.38 10.04
C GLY A 131 -2.51 15.68 10.63
N PHE A 132 -3.57 15.50 9.83
CA PHE A 132 -4.97 15.80 10.20
C PHE A 132 -5.27 17.30 10.37
N ASN A 133 -4.52 18.20 9.74
CA ASN A 133 -4.81 19.64 9.76
C ASN A 133 -5.77 20.02 8.61
N PRO A 134 -7.05 20.33 8.87
CA PRO A 134 -8.01 20.69 7.82
C PRO A 134 -7.76 22.08 7.23
N GLY A 135 -6.97 22.94 7.88
CA GLY A 135 -6.59 24.26 7.40
C GLY A 135 -5.28 24.30 6.62
N ALA A 136 -4.64 23.15 6.38
CA ALA A 136 -3.33 23.09 5.74
C ALA A 136 -3.37 23.61 4.29
N VAL A 137 -2.41 24.45 3.93
CA VAL A 137 -2.17 24.88 2.55
C VAL A 137 -0.68 24.77 2.26
N SER A 138 -0.30 23.99 1.25
CA SER A 138 1.10 23.88 0.84
C SER A 138 1.54 25.07 -0.01
N PRO A 139 2.86 25.32 -0.13
CA PRO A 139 3.40 26.38 -1.01
C PRO A 139 2.98 26.24 -2.48
N VAL A 140 2.65 25.02 -2.92
CA VAL A 140 2.22 24.72 -4.28
C VAL A 140 0.69 24.70 -4.44
N GLY A 141 -0.06 25.05 -3.38
CA GLY A 141 -1.51 25.22 -3.44
C GLY A 141 -2.33 23.96 -3.17
N ALA A 142 -1.74 22.93 -2.58
CA ALA A 142 -2.49 21.77 -2.09
C ALA A 142 -3.27 22.14 -0.81
N GLN A 143 -4.51 21.68 -0.69
CA GLN A 143 -5.46 22.21 0.30
C GLN A 143 -6.06 21.13 1.20
N GLY A 144 -6.16 21.49 2.49
CA GLY A 144 -6.90 20.78 3.51
C GLY A 144 -6.28 19.47 3.99
N LEU A 145 -7.10 18.70 4.70
CA LEU A 145 -6.67 17.50 5.43
C LEU A 145 -5.98 16.47 4.53
N MET A 146 -6.45 16.34 3.29
CA MET A 146 -5.96 15.37 2.29
C MET A 146 -5.09 16.02 1.20
N GLN A 147 -4.67 17.29 1.39
CA GLN A 147 -3.81 18.08 0.49
C GLN A 147 -4.18 17.94 -0.99
N PHE A 148 -5.42 18.28 -1.34
CA PHE A 148 -5.85 18.24 -2.73
C PHE A 148 -5.36 19.45 -3.51
N MET A 149 -4.77 19.20 -4.68
CA MET A 149 -4.62 20.23 -5.72
C MET A 149 -5.99 20.60 -6.30
N PRO A 150 -6.25 21.87 -6.68
CA PRO A 150 -7.57 22.30 -7.17
C PRO A 150 -8.10 21.49 -8.36
N GLY A 151 -7.22 21.13 -9.31
CA GLY A 151 -7.61 20.30 -10.47
C GLY A 151 -8.03 18.88 -10.08
N THR A 152 -7.40 18.29 -9.06
CA THR A 152 -7.79 16.98 -8.53
C THR A 152 -9.08 17.08 -7.72
N TRP A 153 -9.23 18.16 -6.94
CA TRP A 153 -10.46 18.45 -6.19
C TRP A 153 -11.68 18.53 -7.12
N GLY A 154 -11.57 19.22 -8.25
CA GLY A 154 -12.67 19.33 -9.22
C GLY A 154 -13.16 18.00 -9.80
N ARG A 155 -12.37 16.92 -9.67
CA ARG A 155 -12.72 15.58 -10.17
C ARG A 155 -13.27 14.65 -9.09
N PHE A 156 -12.77 14.77 -7.86
CA PHE A 156 -13.05 13.80 -6.78
C PHE A 156 -13.73 14.43 -5.57
N GLY A 157 -13.63 15.74 -5.40
CA GLY A 157 -14.22 16.51 -4.32
C GLY A 157 -15.64 16.99 -4.61
N GLN A 158 -16.31 17.39 -3.54
CA GLN A 158 -17.57 18.13 -3.53
C GLN A 158 -17.49 19.09 -2.36
N GLY A 159 -17.98 20.32 -2.52
CA GLY A 159 -17.84 21.35 -1.48
C GLY A 159 -16.40 21.86 -1.38
N SER A 160 -15.84 21.85 -0.17
CA SER A 160 -14.58 22.47 0.21
C SER A 160 -13.50 21.45 0.62
N PRO A 161 -12.25 21.57 0.09
CA PRO A 161 -11.14 20.73 0.55
C PRO A 161 -10.75 20.97 2.01
N PHE A 162 -11.17 22.11 2.58
CA PHE A 162 -10.96 22.46 3.99
C PHE A 162 -11.98 21.82 4.93
N ASN A 163 -13.06 21.21 4.41
CA ASN A 163 -13.97 20.42 5.21
C ASN A 163 -13.39 19.00 5.36
N PRO A 164 -13.06 18.54 6.59
CA PRO A 164 -12.37 17.26 6.74
C PRO A 164 -13.20 16.06 6.28
N LYS A 165 -14.53 16.07 6.46
CA LYS A 165 -15.41 15.02 5.94
C LYS A 165 -15.34 14.94 4.43
N GLU A 166 -15.52 16.08 3.75
CA GLU A 166 -15.51 16.14 2.28
C GLU A 166 -14.14 15.72 1.72
N ALA A 167 -13.06 16.17 2.36
CA ALA A 167 -11.70 15.81 2.02
C ALA A 167 -11.44 14.31 2.15
N ILE A 168 -11.81 13.68 3.27
CA ILE A 168 -11.64 12.23 3.50
C ILE A 168 -12.37 11.41 2.44
N PHE A 169 -13.62 11.76 2.13
CA PHE A 169 -14.40 11.06 1.12
C PHE A 169 -13.82 11.26 -0.29
N ALA A 170 -13.37 12.46 -0.63
CA ALA A 170 -12.67 12.73 -1.89
C ALA A 170 -11.36 11.93 -1.99
N GLY A 171 -10.59 11.88 -0.90
CA GLY A 171 -9.36 11.11 -0.76
C GLY A 171 -9.57 9.63 -1.01
N ALA A 172 -10.61 9.06 -0.39
CA ALA A 172 -11.01 7.67 -0.60
C ALA A 172 -11.37 7.40 -2.08
N ARG A 173 -12.18 8.25 -2.71
CA ARG A 173 -12.52 8.10 -4.15
C ARG A 173 -11.29 8.17 -5.04
N TYR A 174 -10.37 9.10 -4.74
CA TYR A 174 -9.15 9.25 -5.53
C TYR A 174 -8.21 8.05 -5.36
N LEU A 175 -8.01 7.58 -4.12
CA LEU A 175 -7.26 6.35 -3.84
C LEU A 175 -7.86 5.13 -4.55
N ARG A 176 -9.19 4.99 -4.54
CA ARG A 176 -9.87 3.91 -5.27
C ARG A 176 -9.62 4.00 -6.77
N HIS A 177 -9.74 5.19 -7.36
CA HIS A 177 -9.46 5.41 -8.78
C HIS A 177 -8.02 4.99 -9.13
N LEU A 178 -7.04 5.40 -8.33
CA LEU A 178 -5.64 5.08 -8.53
C LEU A 178 -5.37 3.58 -8.36
N ALA A 179 -5.94 2.93 -7.34
CA ALA A 179 -5.80 1.50 -7.11
C ALA A 179 -6.37 0.68 -8.27
N LEU A 180 -7.51 1.08 -8.83
CA LEU A 180 -8.08 0.45 -10.02
C LEU A 180 -7.24 0.69 -11.27
N LYS A 181 -6.69 1.89 -11.45
CA LYS A 181 -5.87 2.25 -12.62
C LYS A 181 -4.49 1.57 -12.60
N LEU A 182 -3.89 1.42 -11.42
CA LEU A 182 -2.49 1.03 -11.25
C LEU A 182 -2.34 -0.39 -10.69
N HIS A 183 -3.45 -1.04 -10.32
CA HIS A 183 -3.52 -2.43 -9.84
C HIS A 183 -2.56 -2.76 -8.68
N SER A 184 -2.19 -1.76 -7.88
CA SER A 184 -1.20 -1.89 -6.80
C SER A 184 -1.33 -0.73 -5.81
N TRP A 185 -1.40 -1.02 -4.51
CA TRP A 185 -1.47 0.03 -3.48
C TRP A 185 -0.20 0.87 -3.39
N PRO A 186 1.03 0.32 -3.39
CA PRO A 186 2.23 1.15 -3.43
C PRO A 186 2.24 2.12 -4.62
N LEU A 187 1.78 1.67 -5.79
CA LEU A 187 1.66 2.53 -6.96
C LEU A 187 0.50 3.52 -6.85
N ALA A 188 -0.61 3.15 -6.22
CA ALA A 188 -1.70 4.07 -5.93
C ALA A 188 -1.28 5.18 -4.96
N ILE A 189 -0.52 4.85 -3.92
CA ILE A 189 0.07 5.82 -2.99
C ILE A 189 1.05 6.73 -3.74
N ALA A 190 1.92 6.17 -4.58
CA ALA A 190 2.82 6.95 -5.43
C ALA A 190 2.03 7.89 -6.37
N GLY A 191 0.94 7.39 -6.96
CA GLY A 191 0.06 8.15 -7.83
C GLY A 191 -0.79 9.20 -7.12
N TYR A 192 -1.00 9.07 -5.81
CA TYR A 192 -1.67 10.08 -4.99
C TYR A 192 -0.77 11.31 -4.84
N ASN A 193 0.51 11.08 -4.53
CA ASN A 193 1.52 12.15 -4.38
C ASN A 193 2.00 12.72 -5.73
N ALA A 194 2.39 11.86 -6.67
CA ALA A 194 3.01 12.26 -7.94
C ALA A 194 2.02 12.45 -9.10
N GLY A 195 0.76 12.07 -8.90
CA GLY A 195 -0.22 11.90 -9.97
C GLY A 195 -0.09 10.55 -10.69
N GLY A 196 -1.21 9.87 -10.89
CA GLY A 196 -1.23 8.54 -11.50
C GLY A 196 -0.65 8.47 -12.92
N GLN A 197 -0.62 9.58 -13.67
CA GLN A 197 0.02 9.59 -14.99
C GLN A 197 1.55 9.53 -14.90
N ALA A 198 2.16 10.11 -13.86
CA ALA A 198 3.59 10.00 -13.64
C ALA A 198 4.00 8.54 -13.41
N VAL A 199 3.18 7.78 -12.67
CA VAL A 199 3.38 6.34 -12.44
C VAL A 199 3.27 5.54 -13.74
N VAL A 200 2.29 5.85 -14.59
CA VAL A 200 2.16 5.23 -15.92
C VAL A 200 3.37 5.54 -16.79
N ASN A 201 3.80 6.81 -16.83
CA ASN A 201 4.96 7.24 -17.62
C ASN A 201 6.26 6.60 -17.10
N ALA A 202 6.35 6.28 -15.81
CA ALA A 202 7.46 5.53 -15.23
C ALA A 202 7.43 4.01 -15.56
N GLY A 203 6.41 3.56 -16.31
CA GLY A 203 6.21 2.15 -16.65
C GLY A 203 5.65 1.34 -15.48
N TYR A 204 4.66 1.87 -14.77
CA TYR A 204 4.06 1.25 -13.57
C TYR A 204 5.09 0.98 -12.46
N ARG A 205 5.97 1.94 -12.24
CA ARG A 205 6.94 1.97 -11.14
C ARG A 205 6.79 3.24 -10.34
N ILE A 206 7.29 3.24 -9.10
CA ILE A 206 7.38 4.48 -8.31
C ILE A 206 8.25 5.47 -9.11
N PRO A 207 7.73 6.66 -9.49
CA PRO A 207 8.50 7.63 -10.24
C PRO A 207 9.79 8.02 -9.51
N PRO A 208 10.86 8.38 -10.23
CA PRO A 208 12.14 8.76 -9.64
C PRO A 208 12.10 10.19 -9.04
N TYR A 209 11.00 10.53 -8.37
CA TYR A 209 10.85 11.76 -7.60
C TYR A 209 11.21 11.44 -6.16
N ARG A 210 12.24 12.11 -5.64
CA ARG A 210 12.74 11.87 -4.28
C ARG A 210 11.62 11.95 -3.23
N GLU A 211 10.71 12.92 -3.40
CA GLU A 211 9.54 13.06 -2.54
C GLU A 211 8.66 11.81 -2.57
N THR A 212 8.28 11.33 -3.75
CA THR A 212 7.42 10.15 -3.91
C THR A 212 8.09 8.87 -3.40
N GLN A 213 9.40 8.71 -3.60
CA GLN A 213 10.17 7.59 -3.08
C GLN A 213 10.19 7.54 -1.55
N ASN A 214 10.11 8.69 -0.87
CA ASN A 214 9.99 8.77 0.59
C ASN A 214 8.53 8.66 1.06
N TYR A 215 7.60 9.26 0.31
CA TYR A 215 6.18 9.31 0.65
C TYR A 215 5.56 7.92 0.74
N VAL A 216 5.84 7.03 -0.23
CA VAL A 216 5.26 5.68 -0.27
C VAL A 216 5.58 4.85 0.99
N PRO A 217 6.85 4.67 1.40
CA PRO A 217 7.16 3.90 2.60
C PRO A 217 6.61 4.53 3.88
N GLU A 218 6.53 5.86 3.97
CA GLU A 218 5.97 6.57 5.13
C GLU A 218 4.46 6.32 5.28
N VAL A 219 3.68 6.42 4.20
CA VAL A 219 2.25 6.07 4.22
C VAL A 219 2.04 4.61 4.58
N LEU A 220 2.81 3.68 4.00
CA LEU A 220 2.69 2.26 4.30
C LEU A 220 3.03 1.94 5.76
N ALA A 221 4.00 2.64 6.36
CA ALA A 221 4.32 2.52 7.78
C ALA A 221 3.15 2.99 8.67
N LYS A 222 2.55 4.15 8.35
CA LYS A 222 1.35 4.64 9.05
C LYS A 222 0.17 3.70 8.90
N TYR A 223 -0.07 3.18 7.70
CA TYR A 223 -1.14 2.21 7.42
C TYR A 223 -1.02 0.98 8.32
N ARG A 224 0.17 0.36 8.41
CA ARG A 224 0.40 -0.80 9.28
C ARG A 224 0.22 -0.47 10.76
N ALA A 225 0.55 0.74 11.19
CA ALA A 225 0.38 1.13 12.59
C ALA A 225 -1.10 1.35 12.95
N ILE A 226 -1.92 1.82 12.00
CA ILE A 226 -3.36 2.06 12.19
C ILE A 226 -4.19 0.77 12.02
N ALA A 227 -3.76 -0.13 11.13
CA ALA A 227 -4.49 -1.36 10.82
C ALA A 227 -4.29 -2.51 11.84
N ARG A 228 -3.51 -2.29 12.90
CA ARG A 228 -3.31 -3.22 14.02
C ARG A 228 -4.47 -3.15 15.00
#